data_AF-A0A952EYW0-F1
#
_entry.id   AF-A0A952EYW0-F1
#
_cell.length_a   1.000
_cell.length_b   1.000
_cell.length_c   1.000
_cell.angle_alpha   90.00
_cell.angle_beta   90.00
_cell.angle_gamma   90.00
#
_symmetry.space_group_name_H-M   'P 1'
#
loop_
_entity.id
_entity.type
_entity.pdbx_description
1 polymer ?
#
loop_
_entity_poly.entity_id
_entity_poly.type
_entity_poly.pdbx_seq_one_letter_code
_entity_poly.pdbx_strand_id
1 'polypeptide(L)'
;MSSCCRCSRSLTVGDGASAIRGCSSYRVSSPAARSRTPSTSRPSNDNADTSYLTSRRLLPCSHIVITHFDGDHIGGISDFPEAQIHVTAMEARGAMRAPSRGEKFRFRPAPWAHGPKSVEHTPDGEKWRGFAAAKELDEVSTGIALIWLPGHTRGHACVAVDAGHRWVLHCGDSFFHHGTVDGTAAMARALAAFESAVAFDRKMVRQNHARLVQLYRRREPDLFMVSSHDRRLYEQAKATA
;
A
#
# COMPACT_ATOMS: atom_id res chain seq x y z
N MET A 1 -2.35 3.27 -23.65
CA MET A 1 -1.97 2.39 -22.52
C MET A 1 -0.86 3.11 -21.75
N SER A 2 -1.23 4.05 -20.88
CA SER A 2 -0.28 4.79 -20.04
C SER A 2 -0.64 4.54 -18.59
N SER A 3 0.25 3.84 -17.89
CA SER A 3 0.22 3.69 -16.43
C SER A 3 0.41 5.08 -15.81
N CYS A 4 -0.64 5.61 -15.18
CA CYS A 4 -0.61 6.89 -14.49
C CYS A 4 -0.15 6.64 -13.05
N CYS A 5 1.17 6.57 -12.82
CA CYS A 5 1.73 6.66 -11.48
C CYS A 5 1.61 8.12 -11.00
N ARG A 6 0.54 8.42 -10.25
CA ARG A 6 0.37 9.71 -9.53
C ARG A 6 0.29 9.45 -8.03
N CYS A 7 1.35 9.86 -7.33
CA CYS A 7 1.53 9.82 -5.87
C CYS A 7 0.61 10.84 -5.16
N SER A 8 -0.10 10.48 -4.06
CA SER A 8 -0.39 11.39 -2.92
C SER A 8 -1.45 10.93 -1.88
N ARG A 9 -1.11 11.16 -0.59
CA ARG A 9 -1.92 11.35 0.64
C ARG A 9 -2.21 10.16 1.59
N SER A 10 -1.74 10.42 2.82
CA SER A 10 -1.95 9.87 4.17
C SER A 10 -3.31 9.27 4.55
N LEU A 11 -3.26 8.26 5.43
CA LEU A 11 -4.39 7.68 6.17
C LEU A 11 -4.37 8.16 7.63
N THR A 12 -4.94 9.32 7.89
CA THR A 12 -5.13 9.82 9.27
C THR A 12 -6.30 9.10 9.94
N VAL A 13 -6.03 8.41 11.05
CA VAL A 13 -7.05 7.89 11.97
C VAL A 13 -7.42 9.02 12.93
N GLY A 14 -8.63 9.57 12.80
CA GLY A 14 -9.18 10.61 13.69
C GLY A 14 -9.78 11.83 12.99
N ASP A 15 -11.12 11.88 12.94
CA ASP A 15 -12.00 13.04 12.74
C ASP A 15 -11.91 13.92 11.48
N GLY A 16 -12.28 13.33 10.34
CA GLY A 16 -13.13 14.00 9.36
C GLY A 16 -12.44 14.53 8.10
N ALA A 17 -12.98 14.07 6.98
CA ALA A 17 -12.85 14.58 5.62
C ALA A 17 -11.51 14.32 4.87
N SER A 18 -11.61 13.30 4.01
CA SER A 18 -11.17 13.30 2.60
C SER A 18 -9.77 12.80 2.21
N ALA A 19 -9.83 11.68 1.49
CA ALA A 19 -9.07 11.29 0.29
C ALA A 19 -7.75 10.52 0.46
N ILE A 20 -7.89 9.19 0.48
CA ILE A 20 -6.88 8.18 0.12
C ILE A 20 -6.62 8.29 -1.38
N ARG A 21 -5.38 8.43 -1.86
CA ARG A 21 -5.00 8.13 -3.26
C ARG A 21 -3.60 7.52 -3.29
N GLY A 22 -3.45 6.38 -3.96
CA GLY A 22 -2.19 5.91 -4.56
C GLY A 22 -0.93 5.96 -3.70
N CYS A 23 -1.00 5.49 -2.45
CA CYS A 23 0.18 5.23 -1.65
C CYS A 23 -0.04 3.90 -0.94
N SER A 24 0.81 2.91 -1.22
CA SER A 24 0.91 1.72 -0.36
C SER A 24 1.69 2.02 0.93
N SER A 25 1.77 3.31 1.27
CA SER A 25 2.47 3.91 2.39
C SER A 25 1.44 4.66 3.25
N TYR A 26 1.26 4.20 4.49
CA TYR A 26 0.28 4.74 5.43
C TYR A 26 0.94 5.82 6.29
N ARG A 27 0.35 7.01 6.35
CA ARG A 27 0.75 8.07 7.29
C ARG A 27 -0.28 8.22 8.38
N VAL A 28 0.15 8.13 9.63
CA VAL A 28 -0.60 8.51 10.83
C VAL A 28 -0.04 9.83 11.37
N SER A 29 -0.91 10.75 11.82
CA SER A 29 -0.51 11.98 12.53
C SER A 29 -1.33 12.18 13.81
N SER A 30 -0.73 12.75 14.85
CA SER A 30 -1.36 13.04 16.16
C SER A 30 -2.38 14.20 16.11
N PRO A 31 -3.39 14.25 17.02
CA PRO A 31 -4.55 15.15 16.87
C PRO A 31 -4.23 16.60 17.26
N ALA A 32 -4.71 17.56 16.46
CA ALA A 32 -4.84 18.97 16.86
C ALA A 32 -6.09 19.62 16.23
N ALA A 33 -6.70 20.56 16.97
CA ALA A 33 -8.10 21.00 16.90
C ALA A 33 -8.59 21.71 15.62
N ARG A 34 -9.91 21.64 15.39
CA ARG A 34 -10.69 22.16 14.25
C ARG A 34 -10.88 23.69 14.22
N SER A 35 -11.00 24.24 13.00
CA SER A 35 -11.95 25.33 12.66
C SER A 35 -12.36 25.28 11.17
N ARG A 36 -13.64 25.56 10.87
CA ARG A 36 -14.36 25.45 9.56
C ARG A 36 -14.56 26.83 8.90
N THR A 37 -14.60 26.92 7.56
CA THR A 37 -15.59 27.66 6.72
C THR A 37 -15.36 27.46 5.18
N PRO A 38 -16.34 27.74 4.26
CA PRO A 38 -16.51 27.01 2.98
C PRO A 38 -16.54 27.82 1.65
N SER A 39 -16.65 27.06 0.52
CA SER A 39 -17.18 27.38 -0.85
C SER A 39 -16.16 27.90 -1.91
N THR A 40 -16.26 27.75 -3.26
CA THR A 40 -17.28 27.37 -4.28
C THR A 40 -16.60 26.83 -5.59
N SER A 41 -17.39 26.12 -6.42
CA SER A 41 -17.27 25.68 -7.87
C SER A 41 -16.68 26.69 -8.90
N ARG A 42 -16.19 26.42 -10.14
CA ARG A 42 -15.82 25.29 -11.07
C ARG A 42 -15.13 25.98 -12.33
N PRO A 43 -14.87 25.33 -13.50
CA PRO A 43 -13.55 25.00 -14.08
C PRO A 43 -13.11 25.79 -15.34
N SER A 44 -11.84 25.64 -15.78
CA SER A 44 -11.46 25.54 -17.21
C SER A 44 -10.04 25.00 -17.41
N ASN A 45 -9.87 24.21 -18.48
CA ASN A 45 -8.63 23.62 -18.98
C ASN A 45 -7.53 24.65 -19.19
N ASP A 46 -6.27 24.33 -18.82
CA ASP A 46 -5.09 24.76 -19.58
C ASP A 46 -3.83 23.94 -19.20
N ASN A 47 -2.98 23.74 -20.19
CA ASN A 47 -1.78 22.91 -20.22
C ASN A 47 -0.66 23.37 -19.26
N ALA A 48 -0.85 23.20 -17.95
CA ALA A 48 0.09 23.63 -16.90
C ALA A 48 0.47 22.50 -15.92
N ASP A 49 0.84 21.32 -16.41
CA ASP A 49 1.02 20.12 -15.55
C ASP A 49 2.50 19.81 -15.24
N THR A 50 3.34 20.82 -14.96
CA THR A 50 4.75 20.61 -14.55
C THR A 50 5.26 21.51 -13.42
N SER A 51 4.41 22.29 -12.74
CA SER A 51 4.89 23.24 -11.69
C SER A 51 4.13 23.26 -10.36
N TYR A 52 3.27 22.29 -10.06
CA TYR A 52 2.48 22.30 -8.81
C TYR A 52 3.19 21.80 -7.54
N LEU A 53 4.50 21.54 -7.57
CA LEU A 53 5.25 21.12 -6.38
C LEU A 53 5.72 22.26 -5.47
N THR A 54 5.43 23.52 -5.79
CA THR A 54 5.75 24.64 -4.91
C THR A 54 4.47 25.14 -4.24
N SER A 55 4.41 25.02 -2.90
CA SER A 55 3.48 25.71 -1.96
C SER A 55 2.35 24.93 -1.26
N ARG A 56 2.49 23.62 -0.97
CA ARG A 56 1.69 23.00 0.10
C ARG A 56 2.58 22.35 1.15
N ARG A 57 2.58 22.93 2.36
CA ARG A 57 3.29 22.39 3.52
C ARG A 57 2.73 21.00 3.81
N LEU A 58 3.56 19.98 3.62
CA LEU A 58 3.22 18.62 4.01
C LEU A 58 3.04 18.61 5.53
N LEU A 59 1.98 17.95 6.00
CA LEU A 59 1.82 17.71 7.43
C LEU A 59 2.96 16.79 7.90
N PRO A 60 3.43 16.94 9.15
CA PRO A 60 4.43 16.04 9.71
C PRO A 60 3.95 14.59 9.64
N CYS A 61 4.88 13.68 9.39
CA CYS A 61 4.66 12.25 9.24
C CYS A 61 5.75 11.53 10.02
N SER A 62 5.38 10.82 11.09
CA SER A 62 6.34 10.10 11.93
C SER A 62 6.55 8.66 11.49
N HIS A 63 5.54 8.05 10.85
CA HIS A 63 5.54 6.64 10.47
C HIS A 63 5.02 6.47 9.04
N ILE A 64 5.66 5.57 8.30
CA ILE A 64 5.29 5.14 6.97
C ILE A 64 5.31 3.61 6.96
N VAL A 65 4.16 2.96 6.75
CA VAL A 65 4.08 1.49 6.62
C VAL A 65 4.03 1.12 5.15
N ILE A 66 4.96 0.33 4.63
CA ILE A 66 5.00 -0.06 3.21
C ILE A 66 4.73 -1.55 2.99
N THR A 67 4.07 -1.87 1.86
CA THR A 67 3.85 -3.27 1.45
C THR A 67 5.11 -3.90 0.86
N HIS A 68 5.86 -3.15 0.04
CA HIS A 68 7.10 -3.57 -0.61
C HIS A 68 7.89 -2.38 -1.19
N PHE A 69 9.08 -2.63 -1.74
CA PHE A 69 10.05 -1.60 -2.17
C PHE A 69 10.02 -1.24 -3.67
N ASP A 70 8.96 -1.59 -4.39
CA ASP A 70 8.82 -1.15 -5.78
C ASP A 70 8.69 0.37 -5.87
N GLY A 71 9.24 0.96 -6.93
CA GLY A 71 9.39 2.41 -7.07
C GLY A 71 8.08 3.18 -7.01
N ASP A 72 6.99 2.60 -7.51
CA ASP A 72 5.63 3.14 -7.45
C ASP A 72 4.98 3.06 -6.06
N HIS A 73 5.59 2.33 -5.12
CA HIS A 73 5.13 2.19 -3.73
C HIS A 73 5.90 3.05 -2.74
N ILE A 74 7.15 3.40 -3.09
CA ILE A 74 8.05 4.16 -2.22
C ILE A 74 8.33 5.58 -2.73
N GLY A 75 7.69 6.05 -3.81
CA GLY A 75 8.01 7.33 -4.43
C GLY A 75 7.94 8.56 -3.51
N GLY A 76 7.17 8.48 -2.41
CA GLY A 76 6.99 9.57 -1.45
C GLY A 76 7.83 9.47 -0.16
N ILE A 77 8.69 8.45 0.01
CA ILE A 77 9.42 8.30 1.29
C ILE A 77 10.47 9.40 1.51
N SER A 78 11.08 9.91 0.43
CA SER A 78 12.04 11.03 0.48
C SER A 78 11.42 12.35 0.95
N ASP A 79 10.10 12.50 0.86
CA ASP A 79 9.40 13.70 1.33
C ASP A 79 9.32 13.77 2.86
N PHE A 80 9.65 12.67 3.56
CA PHE A 80 9.58 12.52 5.02
C PHE A 80 10.87 11.91 5.58
N PRO A 81 12.01 12.63 5.51
CA PRO A 81 13.32 12.08 5.87
C PRO A 81 13.41 11.62 7.34
N GLU A 82 12.58 12.19 8.22
CA GLU A 82 12.55 11.84 9.65
C GLU A 82 11.59 10.69 9.98
N ALA A 83 10.76 10.24 9.04
CA ALA A 83 9.79 9.19 9.30
C ALA A 83 10.45 7.82 9.47
N GLN A 84 9.86 7.01 10.34
CA GLN A 84 10.17 5.59 10.47
C GLN A 84 9.45 4.82 9.37
N ILE A 85 10.18 4.01 8.60
CA ILE A 85 9.63 3.17 7.55
C ILE A 85 9.45 1.75 8.08
N HIS A 86 8.20 1.35 8.34
CA HIS A 86 7.83 0.02 8.78
C HIS A 86 7.71 -0.90 7.56
N VAL A 87 8.49 -1.98 7.56
CA VAL A 87 8.59 -2.91 6.44
C VAL A 87 8.98 -4.30 6.93
N THR A 88 8.75 -5.35 6.13
CA THR A 88 9.28 -6.66 6.50
C THR A 88 10.80 -6.71 6.40
N ALA A 89 11.43 -7.44 7.31
CA ALA A 89 12.88 -7.64 7.34
C ALA A 89 13.40 -8.25 6.03
N MET A 90 12.62 -9.16 5.43
CA MET A 90 12.95 -9.81 4.17
C MET A 90 12.93 -8.84 2.99
N GLU A 91 12.02 -7.89 2.98
CA GLU A 91 11.96 -6.86 1.94
C GLU A 91 13.11 -5.87 2.08
N ALA A 92 13.35 -5.35 3.30
CA ALA A 92 14.49 -4.47 3.56
C ALA A 92 15.82 -5.15 3.19
N ARG A 93 15.96 -6.45 3.51
CA ARG A 93 17.12 -7.24 3.10
C ARG A 93 17.22 -7.35 1.57
N GLY A 94 16.11 -7.55 0.87
CA GLY A 94 16.07 -7.66 -0.58
C GLY A 94 16.30 -6.35 -1.33
N ALA A 95 15.93 -5.22 -0.74
CA ALA A 95 16.11 -3.90 -1.32
C ALA A 95 17.48 -3.27 -0.99
N MET A 96 17.89 -3.33 0.27
CA MET A 96 18.97 -2.47 0.79
C MET A 96 20.27 -3.22 1.12
N ARG A 97 20.20 -4.46 1.63
CA ARG A 97 21.38 -5.13 2.22
C ARG A 97 21.95 -6.27 1.38
N ALA A 98 21.09 -7.17 0.91
CA ALA A 98 21.47 -8.37 0.17
C ALA A 98 20.52 -8.61 -1.02
N PRO A 99 20.48 -7.68 -2.00
CA PRO A 99 19.67 -7.84 -3.20
C PRO A 99 20.25 -8.93 -4.11
N SER A 100 19.39 -9.80 -4.63
CA SER A 100 19.76 -10.66 -5.76
C SER A 100 19.99 -9.82 -7.03
N ARG A 101 20.50 -10.44 -8.10
CA ARG A 101 20.66 -9.74 -9.39
C ARG A 101 19.34 -9.17 -9.91
N GLY A 102 18.23 -9.90 -9.78
CA GLY A 102 16.92 -9.42 -10.20
C GLY A 102 16.43 -8.24 -9.37
N GLU A 103 16.64 -8.28 -8.06
CA GLU A 103 16.24 -7.18 -7.17
C GLU A 103 17.10 -5.93 -7.36
N LYS A 104 18.39 -6.05 -7.70
CA LYS A 104 19.21 -4.90 -8.09
C LYS A 104 18.67 -4.18 -9.33
N PHE A 105 18.05 -4.91 -10.25
CA PHE A 105 17.41 -4.32 -11.43
C PHE A 105 16.06 -3.67 -11.09
N ARG A 106 15.30 -4.32 -10.20
CA ARG A 106 13.97 -3.92 -9.78
C ARG A 106 13.98 -2.69 -8.88
N PHE A 107 14.76 -2.73 -7.80
CA PHE A 107 14.79 -1.70 -6.78
C PHE A 107 15.86 -0.65 -7.09
N ARG A 108 15.47 0.62 -7.16
CA ARG A 108 16.36 1.74 -7.46
C ARG A 108 16.64 2.53 -6.18
N PRO A 109 17.90 2.76 -5.78
CA PRO A 109 18.20 3.31 -4.45
C PRO A 109 17.85 4.78 -4.23
N ALA A 110 17.54 5.53 -5.30
CA ALA A 110 17.28 6.96 -5.22
C ALA A 110 16.23 7.36 -4.15
N PRO A 111 15.08 6.67 -4.00
CA PRO A 111 14.08 7.03 -3.00
C PRO A 111 14.54 6.85 -1.54
N TRP A 112 15.53 6.00 -1.25
CA TRP A 112 16.04 5.80 0.11
C TRP A 112 17.50 6.24 0.29
N ALA A 113 18.04 7.00 -0.67
CA ALA A 113 19.41 7.50 -0.62
C ALA A 113 19.68 8.42 0.59
N HIS A 114 18.63 9.03 1.15
CA HIS A 114 18.69 9.86 2.36
C HIS A 114 18.88 9.05 3.66
N GLY A 115 18.92 7.72 3.59
CA GLY A 115 19.15 6.85 4.75
C GLY A 115 17.98 6.83 5.74
N PRO A 116 16.76 6.44 5.31
CA PRO A 116 15.60 6.42 6.19
C PRO A 116 15.78 5.46 7.38
N LYS A 117 15.10 5.79 8.49
CA LYS A 117 15.02 4.92 9.67
C LYS A 117 14.08 3.75 9.37
N SER A 118 14.62 2.57 9.07
CA SER A 118 13.81 1.37 8.82
C SER A 118 13.46 0.63 10.12
N VAL A 119 12.18 0.38 10.35
CA VAL A 119 11.68 -0.52 11.40
C VAL A 119 11.29 -1.83 10.73
N GLU A 120 12.05 -2.88 11.01
CA GLU A 120 11.93 -4.16 10.31
C GLU A 120 11.14 -5.19 11.12
N HIS A 121 10.18 -5.82 10.45
CA HIS A 121 9.28 -6.80 11.06
C HIS A 121 9.55 -8.21 10.52
N THR A 122 9.58 -9.19 11.41
CA THR A 122 9.75 -10.62 11.10
C THR A 122 8.43 -11.40 11.15
N PRO A 123 8.27 -12.51 10.41
CA PRO A 123 7.03 -13.29 10.35
C PRO A 123 6.79 -14.15 11.60
N ASP A 124 6.84 -13.55 12.78
CA ASP A 124 6.68 -14.20 14.09
C ASP A 124 5.43 -13.72 14.86
N GLY A 125 4.48 -13.13 14.15
CA GLY A 125 3.21 -12.66 14.72
C GLY A 125 2.04 -13.65 14.64
N GLU A 126 0.87 -13.20 15.08
CA GLU A 126 -0.34 -14.03 15.16
C GLU A 126 -0.98 -14.28 13.79
N LYS A 127 -1.86 -15.27 13.71
CA LYS A 127 -2.65 -15.51 12.49
C LYS A 127 -3.67 -14.39 12.30
N TRP A 128 -3.85 -13.94 11.07
CA TRP A 128 -4.86 -12.93 10.74
C TRP A 128 -5.78 -13.42 9.62
N ARG A 129 -7.07 -13.62 9.93
CA ARG A 129 -8.15 -14.04 9.00
C ARG A 129 -7.76 -15.13 7.97
N GLY A 130 -6.90 -16.07 8.34
CA GLY A 130 -6.43 -17.17 7.48
C GLY A 130 -5.03 -17.01 6.88
N PHE A 131 -4.35 -15.89 7.12
CA PHE A 131 -2.93 -15.73 6.87
C PHE A 131 -2.11 -16.21 8.06
N ALA A 132 -0.94 -16.76 7.77
CA ALA A 132 -0.14 -17.51 8.74
C ALA A 132 0.52 -16.62 9.81
N ALA A 133 0.87 -15.39 9.46
CA ALA A 133 1.51 -14.44 10.35
C ALA A 133 1.06 -13.02 10.01
N ALA A 134 0.84 -12.22 11.04
CA ALA A 134 0.57 -10.80 11.02
C ALA A 134 1.06 -10.14 12.31
N LYS A 135 1.52 -8.90 12.20
CA LYS A 135 2.07 -8.13 13.32
C LYS A 135 1.29 -6.85 13.44
N GLU A 136 0.64 -6.66 14.58
CA GLU A 136 0.08 -5.38 14.95
C GLU A 136 1.21 -4.37 15.16
N LEU A 137 1.02 -3.19 14.59
CA LEU A 137 1.97 -2.08 14.62
C LEU A 137 1.49 -1.04 15.65
N ASP A 138 1.33 -1.46 16.90
CA ASP A 138 0.84 -0.60 17.99
C ASP A 138 1.73 0.63 18.21
N GLU A 139 3.02 0.53 17.83
CA GLU A 139 3.95 1.66 17.85
C GLU A 139 3.63 2.72 16.78
N VAL A 140 2.88 2.37 15.74
CA VAL A 140 2.38 3.28 14.70
C VAL A 140 1.01 3.82 15.10
N SER A 141 0.07 2.90 15.36
CA SER A 141 -1.29 3.15 15.81
C SER A 141 -1.99 1.83 16.09
N THR A 142 -2.88 1.82 17.09
CA THR A 142 -3.83 0.72 17.27
C THR A 142 -4.65 0.50 16.00
N GLY A 143 -4.94 -0.75 15.66
CA GLY A 143 -5.75 -1.10 14.49
C GLY A 143 -4.99 -1.11 13.16
N ILE A 144 -3.65 -1.12 13.17
CA ILE A 144 -2.84 -1.34 11.97
C ILE A 144 -2.08 -2.65 12.13
N ALA A 145 -2.17 -3.52 11.13
CA ALA A 145 -1.44 -4.79 11.10
C ALA A 145 -0.72 -5.01 9.77
N LEU A 146 0.53 -5.46 9.84
CA LEU A 146 1.33 -5.91 8.71
C LEU A 146 1.16 -7.43 8.55
N ILE A 147 0.68 -7.89 7.40
CA ILE A 147 0.35 -9.30 7.15
C ILE A 147 1.33 -9.87 6.12
N TRP A 148 2.08 -10.90 6.48
CA TRP A 148 3.08 -11.48 5.59
C TRP A 148 2.44 -12.16 4.39
N LEU A 149 2.84 -11.72 3.20
CA LEU A 149 2.36 -12.30 1.95
C LEU A 149 3.45 -12.29 0.85
N PRO A 150 4.61 -12.93 1.09
CA PRO A 150 5.72 -12.97 0.14
C PRO A 150 5.33 -13.68 -1.16
N GLY A 151 5.86 -13.20 -2.28
CA GLY A 151 5.57 -13.75 -3.61
C GLY A 151 5.82 -12.72 -4.71
N HIS A 152 5.16 -11.57 -4.66
CA HIS A 152 5.41 -10.46 -5.60
C HIS A 152 6.84 -9.94 -5.47
N THR A 153 7.22 -9.60 -4.24
CA THR A 153 8.61 -9.41 -3.81
C THR A 153 8.95 -10.42 -2.71
N ARG A 154 10.24 -10.48 -2.36
CA ARG A 154 10.79 -11.39 -1.34
C ARG A 154 10.12 -11.20 0.02
N GLY A 155 9.77 -9.97 0.39
CA GLY A 155 9.14 -9.65 1.66
C GLY A 155 7.83 -8.88 1.51
N HIS A 156 7.12 -9.05 0.40
CA HIS A 156 5.81 -8.42 0.21
C HIS A 156 4.88 -8.71 1.41
N ALA A 157 4.15 -7.67 1.84
CA ALA A 157 3.14 -7.77 2.88
C ALA A 157 1.86 -7.03 2.47
N CYS A 158 0.71 -7.50 2.97
CA CYS A 158 -0.50 -6.69 3.01
C CYS A 158 -0.47 -5.79 4.25
N VAL A 159 -1.22 -4.70 4.22
CA VAL A 159 -1.48 -3.87 5.41
C VAL A 159 -2.97 -3.86 5.66
N ALA A 160 -3.38 -4.27 6.85
CA ALA A 160 -4.74 -4.14 7.34
C ALA A 160 -4.86 -2.90 8.21
N VAL A 161 -5.92 -2.12 8.00
CA VAL A 161 -6.24 -0.94 8.78
C VAL A 161 -7.69 -1.03 9.25
N ASP A 162 -7.90 -0.90 10.55
CA ASP A 162 -9.22 -0.72 11.14
C ASP A 162 -9.66 0.73 10.92
N ALA A 163 -10.68 0.91 10.08
CA ALA A 163 -11.28 2.21 9.81
C ALA A 163 -12.40 2.55 10.81
N GLY A 164 -12.61 1.73 11.86
CA GLY A 164 -13.62 1.88 12.89
C GLY A 164 -14.94 1.18 12.53
N HIS A 165 -15.46 1.37 11.31
CA HIS A 165 -16.66 0.66 10.85
C HIS A 165 -16.36 -0.64 10.09
N ARG A 166 -15.09 -0.85 9.71
CA ARG A 166 -14.62 -2.03 8.99
C ARG A 166 -13.09 -2.07 8.92
N TRP A 167 -12.56 -3.26 8.68
CA TRP A 167 -11.20 -3.48 8.22
C TRP A 167 -11.04 -3.18 6.73
N VAL A 168 -9.97 -2.49 6.37
CA VAL A 168 -9.49 -2.35 5.01
C VAL A 168 -8.19 -3.13 4.86
N LEU A 169 -8.20 -4.20 4.07
CA LEU A 169 -7.01 -4.97 3.72
C LEU A 169 -6.45 -4.49 2.38
N HIS A 170 -5.37 -3.71 2.45
CA HIS A 170 -4.61 -3.36 1.25
C HIS A 170 -3.62 -4.45 0.90
N CYS A 171 -3.87 -5.08 -0.22
CA CYS A 171 -3.16 -6.28 -0.65
C CYS A 171 -1.85 -5.98 -1.40
N GLY A 172 -1.39 -4.72 -1.40
CA GLY A 172 -0.31 -4.26 -2.26
C GLY A 172 -0.47 -4.77 -3.68
N ASP A 173 0.59 -5.38 -4.18
CA ASP A 173 0.68 -5.96 -5.53
C ASP A 173 0.55 -7.49 -5.49
N SER A 174 -0.15 -8.01 -4.47
CA SER A 174 -0.49 -9.44 -4.41
C SER A 174 -1.48 -9.85 -5.50
N PHE A 175 -2.17 -8.90 -6.12
CA PHE A 175 -2.95 -9.05 -7.35
C PHE A 175 -3.19 -7.68 -7.97
N PHE A 176 -3.44 -7.64 -9.28
CA PHE A 176 -3.59 -6.38 -10.04
C PHE A 176 -5.03 -6.07 -10.48
N HIS A 177 -5.94 -7.04 -10.38
CA HIS A 177 -7.33 -6.90 -10.81
C HIS A 177 -8.28 -7.67 -9.88
N HIS A 178 -9.41 -7.07 -9.52
CA HIS A 178 -10.44 -7.64 -8.65
C HIS A 178 -10.95 -8.99 -9.13
N GLY A 179 -10.94 -9.18 -10.45
CA GLY A 179 -11.24 -10.45 -11.09
C GLY A 179 -10.42 -11.64 -10.58
N THR A 180 -9.21 -11.39 -10.07
CA THR A 180 -8.37 -12.41 -9.43
C THR A 180 -9.01 -12.98 -8.16
N VAL A 181 -9.67 -12.14 -7.36
CA VAL A 181 -10.26 -12.54 -6.07
C VAL A 181 -11.74 -12.92 -6.18
N ASP A 182 -12.50 -12.26 -7.07
CA ASP A 182 -13.93 -12.56 -7.26
C ASP A 182 -14.22 -13.68 -8.27
N GLY A 183 -13.20 -14.13 -9.01
CA GLY A 183 -13.30 -15.22 -9.97
C GLY A 183 -13.92 -14.82 -11.32
N THR A 184 -14.15 -13.54 -11.57
CA THR A 184 -14.75 -13.05 -12.82
C THR A 184 -13.71 -12.80 -13.92
N ALA A 185 -12.41 -12.74 -13.59
CA ALA A 185 -11.38 -12.56 -14.61
C ALA A 185 -11.05 -13.88 -15.32
N ALA A 186 -11.35 -13.95 -16.63
CA ALA A 186 -10.35 -14.47 -17.56
C ALA A 186 -9.22 -13.44 -17.57
N MET A 187 -8.23 -13.58 -16.69
CA MET A 187 -7.14 -12.62 -16.58
C MET A 187 -6.58 -12.42 -17.99
N ALA A 188 -6.65 -11.18 -18.51
CA ALA A 188 -6.14 -10.89 -19.84
C ALA A 188 -4.73 -11.49 -19.89
N ARG A 189 -4.44 -12.36 -20.86
CA ARG A 189 -3.19 -13.15 -20.87
C ARG A 189 -1.96 -12.28 -20.65
N ALA A 190 -2.00 -11.04 -21.13
CA ALA A 190 -1.01 -10.01 -20.89
C ALA A 190 -0.80 -9.67 -19.40
N LEU A 191 -1.86 -9.51 -18.59
CA LEU A 191 -1.77 -9.24 -17.16
C LEU A 191 -1.22 -10.45 -16.39
N ALA A 192 -1.63 -11.66 -16.76
CA ALA A 192 -1.09 -12.90 -16.18
C ALA A 192 0.39 -13.10 -16.49
N ALA A 193 0.80 -12.78 -17.73
CA ALA A 193 2.19 -12.80 -18.13
C ALA A 193 3.00 -11.72 -17.39
N PHE A 194 2.45 -10.50 -17.23
CA PHE A 194 3.10 -9.42 -16.49
C PHE A 194 3.34 -9.79 -15.03
N GLU A 195 2.30 -10.22 -14.30
CA GLU A 195 2.41 -10.63 -12.90
C GLU A 195 3.42 -11.77 -12.73
N SER A 196 3.37 -12.77 -13.62
CA SER A 196 4.35 -13.86 -13.62
C SER A 196 5.78 -13.37 -13.91
N ALA A 197 5.96 -12.36 -14.76
CA ALA A 197 7.28 -11.83 -15.09
C ALA A 197 7.88 -11.01 -13.94
N VAL A 198 7.04 -10.29 -13.19
CA VAL A 198 7.50 -9.45 -12.07
C VAL A 198 7.55 -10.19 -10.73
N ALA A 199 6.87 -11.34 -10.58
CA ALA A 199 6.90 -12.11 -9.33
C ALA A 199 8.30 -12.60 -8.94
N PHE A 200 8.66 -12.42 -7.67
CA PHE A 200 9.84 -13.04 -7.06
C PHE A 200 9.66 -14.56 -6.93
N ASP A 201 8.49 -15.02 -6.47
CA ASP A 201 8.12 -16.43 -6.40
C ASP A 201 6.69 -16.66 -6.94
N ARG A 202 6.61 -17.17 -8.17
CA ARG A 202 5.34 -17.46 -8.86
C ARG A 202 4.50 -18.52 -8.15
N LYS A 203 5.12 -19.49 -7.48
CA LYS A 203 4.39 -20.53 -6.74
C LYS A 203 3.71 -19.90 -5.52
N MET A 204 4.43 -19.04 -4.79
CA MET A 204 3.86 -18.31 -3.66
C MET A 204 2.76 -17.35 -4.09
N VAL A 205 2.93 -16.58 -5.19
CA VAL A 205 1.86 -15.71 -5.73
C VAL A 205 0.58 -16.51 -5.98
N ARG A 206 0.65 -17.66 -6.65
CA ARG A 206 -0.54 -18.50 -6.89
C ARG A 206 -1.18 -19.02 -5.59
N GLN A 207 -0.37 -19.40 -4.59
CA GLN A 207 -0.89 -19.80 -3.29
C GLN A 207 -1.55 -18.63 -2.54
N ASN A 208 -0.98 -17.43 -2.66
CA ASN A 208 -1.52 -16.22 -2.05
C ASN A 208 -2.82 -15.80 -2.72
N HIS A 209 -2.95 -15.93 -4.05
CA HIS A 209 -4.22 -15.77 -4.74
C HIS A 209 -5.28 -16.72 -4.19
N ALA A 210 -4.95 -18.00 -4.00
CA ALA A 210 -5.91 -18.95 -3.43
C ALA A 210 -6.38 -18.53 -2.01
N ARG A 211 -5.46 -18.04 -1.16
CA ARG A 211 -5.80 -17.53 0.18
C ARG A 211 -6.66 -16.26 0.12
N LEU A 212 -6.32 -15.31 -0.75
CA LEU A 212 -7.08 -14.08 -0.96
C LEU A 212 -8.48 -14.36 -1.52
N VAL A 213 -8.61 -15.30 -2.46
CA VAL A 213 -9.90 -15.79 -2.97
C VAL A 213 -10.71 -16.43 -1.85
N GLN A 214 -10.09 -17.27 -1.01
CA GLN A 214 -10.78 -17.87 0.13
C GLN A 214 -11.30 -16.80 1.09
N LEU A 215 -10.48 -15.81 1.46
CA LEU A 215 -10.89 -14.70 2.32
C LEU A 215 -12.04 -13.89 1.68
N TYR A 216 -11.87 -13.49 0.42
CA TYR A 216 -12.87 -12.73 -0.31
C TYR A 216 -14.23 -13.45 -0.41
N ARG A 217 -14.20 -14.77 -0.57
CA ARG A 217 -15.41 -15.62 -0.63
C ARG A 217 -16.15 -15.77 0.68
N ARG A 218 -15.51 -15.50 1.83
CA ARG A 218 -16.20 -15.51 3.13
C ARG A 218 -17.22 -14.39 3.26
N ARG A 219 -17.11 -13.33 2.45
CA ARG A 219 -18.04 -12.18 2.44
C ARG A 219 -18.23 -11.59 3.85
N GLU A 220 -17.14 -11.51 4.61
CA GLU A 220 -17.14 -10.93 5.95
C GLU A 220 -17.60 -9.45 5.85
N PRO A 221 -18.69 -9.06 6.55
CA PRO A 221 -19.30 -7.74 6.35
C PRO A 221 -18.43 -6.59 6.84
N ASP A 222 -17.48 -6.89 7.73
CA ASP A 222 -16.54 -5.95 8.33
C ASP A 222 -15.18 -5.92 7.60
N LEU A 223 -15.07 -6.48 6.40
CA LEU A 223 -13.81 -6.52 5.64
C LEU A 223 -13.98 -6.00 4.21
N PHE A 224 -13.11 -5.06 3.83
CA PHE A 224 -12.98 -4.58 2.46
C PHE A 224 -11.55 -4.79 1.94
N MET A 225 -11.39 -5.44 0.78
CA MET A 225 -10.08 -5.69 0.17
C MET A 225 -9.80 -4.69 -0.95
N VAL A 226 -8.60 -4.09 -0.96
CA VAL A 226 -8.12 -3.21 -2.04
C VAL A 226 -6.79 -3.69 -2.60
N SER A 227 -6.53 -3.40 -3.87
CA SER A 227 -5.23 -3.58 -4.54
C SER A 227 -4.69 -2.22 -4.97
N SER A 228 -3.37 -2.07 -5.04
CA SER A 228 -2.72 -0.83 -5.49
C SER A 228 -3.11 -0.43 -6.90
N HIS A 229 -3.38 -1.43 -7.76
CA HIS A 229 -3.55 -1.25 -9.21
C HIS A 229 -4.97 -1.49 -9.70
N ASP A 230 -5.93 -1.74 -8.78
CA ASP A 230 -7.34 -1.88 -9.14
C ASP A 230 -8.14 -0.61 -8.79
N ARG A 231 -8.40 0.20 -9.83
CA ARG A 231 -9.18 1.43 -9.69
C ARG A 231 -10.61 1.18 -9.19
N ARG A 232 -11.25 0.07 -9.57
CA ARG A 232 -12.64 -0.21 -9.18
C ARG A 232 -12.73 -0.44 -7.67
N LEU A 233 -11.86 -1.28 -7.12
CA LEU A 233 -11.81 -1.54 -5.68
C LEU A 233 -11.49 -0.26 -4.91
N TYR A 234 -10.58 0.56 -5.43
CA TYR A 234 -10.27 1.86 -4.85
C TYR A 234 -11.49 2.80 -4.78
N GLU A 235 -12.21 2.98 -5.89
CA GLU A 235 -13.40 3.86 -5.91
C GLU A 235 -14.52 3.31 -5.02
N GLN A 236 -14.69 1.99 -4.95
CA GLN A 236 -15.66 1.34 -4.06
C GLN A 236 -15.31 1.54 -2.58
N ALA A 237 -14.04 1.34 -2.20
CA ALA A 237 -13.56 1.59 -0.85
C ALA A 237 -13.84 3.04 -0.45
N LYS A 238 -13.50 4.00 -1.31
CA LYS A 238 -13.73 5.42 -1.08
C LYS A 238 -15.22 5.79 -0.95
N ALA A 239 -16.09 5.19 -1.77
CA ALA A 239 -17.53 5.47 -1.72
C ALA A 239 -18.21 4.95 -0.44
N THR A 240 -17.54 4.09 0.30
CA THR A 240 -18.05 3.40 1.51
C THR A 240 -17.20 3.70 2.75
N ALA A 241 -16.29 4.68 2.64
CA ALA A 241 -15.42 5.13 3.71
C ALA A 241 -16.09 6.22 4.57
#